data_AF-A0A1J5I2S2-F1
#
_entry.id   AF-A0A1J5I2S2-F1
#
_cell.length_a   1.000
_cell.length_b   1.000
_cell.length_c   1.000
_cell.angle_alpha   90.00
_cell.angle_beta   90.00
_cell.angle_gamma   90.00
#
_symmetry.space_group_name_H-M   'P 1'
#
loop_
_entity.id
_entity.type
_entity.pdbx_description
1 polymer ?
#
loop_
_entity_poly.entity_id
_entity_poly.type
_entity_poly.pdbx_seq_one_letter_code
_entity_poly.pdbx_strand_id
1 'polypeptide(L)'
;MRLPLISSLRQNPSGLVAATFAAAFVIAVLVAWGALSAIEGLSQSAIDRALLLEGEDWAKVETDGLQVVMTGTAPTERARFHALAIAGARVDAGRVIDRMEVPAPKANTAPEFSIEMLRNHAGISMIGLIPAATDRATLVDRMQKIDPENAITDLLETADYPVPARWSSALDFALGAVETLPRSKISVRANRVAIEAIADSADQKSGWERALRANAPGGVRIALDITAPRPVITPFTLRFTIDADGARFDACTAHTEKGRDQIIAAGIAAGVKGRPTCTIALGVPSPDWPTAVARGISALADLGGGSLTFSDADVTLVAAAGIPRNSFDRVAGELEADLPDVFSLHAVLPDPVSISGADQAAGPPEFAATLSPEGRVQLRGRVADEQERMVVESMSRARFGVNKVYSAMRLDPELPRGWSLRVLAGLEALDQLANGSVVVQPLVVDVRGATGDRNASAEISRVLSEKLGEAEDYRVNVRYEEKLDPAAALPTPEECASGVNAALTEAKITFAPGSAEIELGSGHTVDKIAEILKSCPDVAMEIGGYTDSQGREEMNQALSQRRAEAVLSALLARRVLTTNLAAHGYGEENPIADNGTEEGREANRRIEFRLIGTSARGPDPNAEAKPASGASAEDSA
;
A
#
# COMPACT_ATOMS: atom_id res chain seq x y z
N MET A 1 -130.98 -35.45 12.63
CA MET A 1 -129.60 -35.57 13.14
C MET A 1 -128.70 -35.92 11.97
N ARG A 2 -127.54 -35.27 11.84
CA ARG A 2 -126.62 -35.26 10.68
C ARG A 2 -126.91 -34.18 9.64
N LEU A 3 -126.13 -33.10 9.74
CA LEU A 3 -125.64 -32.39 8.58
C LEU A 3 -124.12 -32.19 8.73
N PRO A 4 -123.39 -32.13 7.60
CA PRO A 4 -121.98 -32.44 7.45
C PRO A 4 -121.13 -31.20 7.17
N LEU A 5 -119.82 -31.28 7.36
CA LEU A 5 -118.83 -30.37 6.76
C LEU A 5 -117.52 -31.14 6.52
N ILE A 6 -117.58 -32.01 5.50
CA ILE A 6 -116.46 -32.38 4.65
C ILE A 6 -116.54 -31.45 3.43
N SER A 7 -115.65 -30.49 3.29
CA SER A 7 -115.31 -29.85 2.00
C SER A 7 -114.20 -28.82 2.22
N SER A 8 -112.93 -29.18 2.01
CA SER A 8 -112.19 -28.46 0.96
C SER A 8 -110.93 -29.16 0.43
N LEU A 9 -110.60 -30.39 0.84
CA LEU A 9 -109.41 -31.10 0.31
C LEU A 9 -109.70 -32.10 -0.83
N ARG A 10 -110.94 -32.18 -1.32
CA ARG A 10 -111.36 -33.17 -2.33
C ARG A 10 -111.35 -32.67 -3.79
N GLN A 11 -110.73 -31.53 -4.10
CA GLN A 11 -110.88 -30.87 -5.42
C GLN A 11 -109.57 -30.58 -6.22
N ASN A 12 -108.48 -31.34 -6.02
CA ASN A 12 -107.43 -31.43 -7.05
C ASN A 12 -106.57 -32.70 -6.90
N PRO A 13 -107.01 -33.86 -7.42
CA PRO A 13 -106.21 -35.09 -7.36
C PRO A 13 -104.85 -34.92 -8.05
N SER A 14 -104.77 -34.08 -9.08
CA SER A 14 -103.54 -33.69 -9.78
C SER A 14 -102.54 -32.96 -8.87
N GLY A 15 -103.03 -32.11 -7.95
CA GLY A 15 -102.20 -31.37 -7.00
C GLY A 15 -101.61 -32.25 -5.90
N LEU A 16 -102.37 -33.24 -5.42
CA LEU A 16 -101.88 -34.23 -4.46
C LEU A 16 -100.80 -35.13 -5.07
N VAL A 17 -101.01 -35.59 -6.30
CA VAL A 17 -100.01 -36.40 -7.04
C VAL A 17 -98.74 -35.57 -7.28
N ALA A 18 -98.86 -34.34 -7.77
CA ALA A 18 -97.72 -33.44 -7.97
C ALA A 18 -96.96 -33.15 -6.66
N ALA A 19 -97.66 -32.93 -5.54
CA ALA A 19 -97.02 -32.74 -4.24
C ALA A 19 -96.28 -34.00 -3.75
N THR A 20 -96.81 -35.19 -4.04
CA THR A 20 -96.17 -36.46 -3.67
C THR A 20 -94.90 -36.72 -4.48
N PHE A 21 -94.93 -36.47 -5.80
CA PHE A 21 -93.74 -36.55 -6.65
C PHE A 21 -92.70 -35.48 -6.29
N ALA A 22 -93.13 -34.25 -5.96
CA ALA A 22 -92.23 -33.20 -5.49
C ALA A 22 -91.58 -33.57 -4.15
N ALA A 23 -92.34 -34.11 -3.20
CA ALA A 23 -91.79 -34.60 -1.93
C ALA A 23 -90.83 -35.78 -2.13
N ALA A 24 -91.16 -36.73 -3.00
CA ALA A 24 -90.27 -37.84 -3.35
C ALA A 24 -88.99 -37.37 -4.04
N PHE A 25 -89.07 -36.37 -4.93
CA PHE A 25 -87.91 -35.75 -5.56
C PHE A 25 -87.01 -35.05 -4.52
N VAL A 26 -87.60 -34.26 -3.61
CA VAL A 26 -86.84 -33.60 -2.54
C VAL A 26 -86.16 -34.63 -1.62
N ILE A 27 -86.87 -35.69 -1.24
CA ILE A 27 -86.30 -36.78 -0.44
C ILE A 27 -85.18 -37.48 -1.20
N ALA A 28 -85.36 -37.79 -2.48
CA ALA A 28 -84.33 -38.42 -3.31
C ALA A 28 -83.09 -37.54 -3.45
N VAL A 29 -83.26 -36.22 -3.63
CA VAL A 29 -82.16 -35.24 -3.67
C VAL A 29 -81.45 -35.16 -2.33
N LEU A 30 -82.18 -35.13 -1.21
CA LEU A 30 -81.59 -35.11 0.13
C LEU A 30 -80.84 -36.41 0.45
N VAL A 31 -81.36 -37.56 0.04
CA VAL A 31 -80.69 -38.86 0.18
C VAL A 31 -79.45 -38.94 -0.70
N ALA A 32 -79.53 -38.49 -1.95
CA ALA A 32 -78.38 -38.46 -2.86
C ALA A 32 -77.28 -37.51 -2.37
N TRP A 33 -77.67 -36.31 -1.92
CA TRP A 33 -76.74 -35.34 -1.33
C TRP A 33 -76.11 -35.88 -0.04
N GLY A 34 -76.91 -36.47 0.85
CA GLY A 34 -76.40 -37.10 2.07
C GLY A 34 -75.49 -38.30 1.80
N ALA A 35 -75.79 -39.12 0.79
CA ALA A 35 -74.94 -40.23 0.37
C ALA A 35 -73.62 -39.74 -0.24
N LEU A 36 -73.65 -38.67 -1.05
CA LEU A 36 -72.46 -38.06 -1.63
C LEU A 36 -71.54 -37.51 -0.52
N SER A 37 -72.09 -36.69 0.38
CA SER A 37 -71.33 -36.12 1.50
C SER A 37 -70.80 -37.18 2.46
N ALA A 38 -71.54 -38.28 2.66
CA ALA A 38 -71.06 -39.41 3.44
C ALA A 38 -69.89 -40.13 2.76
N ILE A 39 -69.95 -40.37 1.45
CA ILE A 39 -68.88 -41.02 0.69
C ILE A 39 -67.63 -40.15 0.64
N GLU A 40 -67.79 -38.84 0.39
CA GLU A 40 -66.71 -37.86 0.38
C GLU A 40 -66.01 -37.80 1.75
N GLY A 41 -66.78 -37.65 2.82
CA GLY A 41 -66.25 -37.57 4.19
C GLY A 41 -65.59 -38.85 4.67
N LEU A 42 -66.15 -40.02 4.33
CA LEU A 42 -65.55 -41.32 4.64
C LEU A 42 -64.26 -41.55 3.85
N SER A 43 -64.23 -41.19 2.56
CA SER A 43 -63.05 -41.34 1.71
C SER A 43 -61.91 -40.43 2.17
N GLN A 44 -62.21 -39.17 2.46
CA GLN A 44 -61.24 -38.20 2.98
C GLN A 44 -60.66 -38.70 4.31
N SER A 45 -61.52 -39.04 5.27
CA SER A 45 -61.08 -39.53 6.58
C SER A 45 -60.26 -40.83 6.50
N ALA A 46 -60.57 -41.71 5.56
CA ALA A 46 -59.86 -42.97 5.37
C ALA A 46 -58.45 -42.77 4.80
N ILE A 47 -58.28 -41.80 3.89
CA ILE A 47 -56.98 -41.48 3.28
C ILE A 47 -56.15 -40.63 4.25
N ASP A 48 -56.72 -39.60 4.87
CA ASP A 48 -56.03 -38.77 5.87
C ASP A 48 -55.45 -39.62 7.01
N ARG A 49 -56.25 -40.58 7.51
CA ARG A 49 -55.78 -41.51 8.54
C ARG A 49 -54.67 -42.43 8.02
N ALA A 50 -54.72 -42.85 6.76
CA ALA A 50 -53.69 -43.70 6.18
C ALA A 50 -52.37 -42.96 6.00
N LEU A 51 -52.42 -41.73 5.48
CA LEU A 51 -51.25 -40.87 5.32
C LEU A 51 -50.60 -40.57 6.67
N LEU A 52 -51.40 -40.26 7.70
CA LEU A 52 -50.89 -40.01 9.04
C LEU A 52 -50.22 -41.25 9.66
N LEU A 53 -50.77 -42.44 9.45
CA LEU A 53 -50.20 -43.70 9.98
C LEU A 53 -48.88 -44.09 9.29
N GLU A 54 -48.75 -43.77 8.01
CA GLU A 54 -47.55 -44.04 7.20
C GLU A 54 -46.52 -42.90 7.27
N GLY A 55 -46.79 -41.84 8.05
CA GLY A 55 -45.86 -40.74 8.30
C GLY A 55 -45.80 -39.68 7.18
N GLU A 56 -46.82 -39.60 6.33
CA GLU A 56 -46.96 -38.61 5.26
C GLU A 56 -47.90 -37.46 5.67
N ASP A 57 -47.70 -36.90 6.87
CA ASP A 57 -48.54 -35.87 7.50
C ASP A 57 -48.48 -34.49 6.82
N TRP A 58 -47.51 -34.30 5.92
CA TRP A 58 -47.39 -33.12 5.08
C TRP A 58 -48.39 -33.10 3.90
N ALA A 59 -48.93 -34.27 3.53
CA ALA A 59 -49.90 -34.41 2.43
C ALA A 59 -51.32 -34.17 2.95
N LYS A 60 -52.09 -33.34 2.23
CA LYS A 60 -53.48 -33.01 2.54
C LYS A 60 -54.40 -33.55 1.48
N VAL A 61 -55.57 -34.02 1.91
CA VAL A 61 -56.58 -34.62 1.03
C VAL A 61 -57.85 -33.80 1.04
N GLU A 62 -58.33 -33.47 -0.14
CA GLU A 62 -59.66 -32.89 -0.37
C GLU A 62 -60.44 -33.80 -1.32
N THR A 63 -61.73 -34.00 -1.06
CA THR A 63 -62.60 -34.81 -1.92
C THR A 63 -63.66 -33.93 -2.58
N ASP A 64 -63.90 -34.16 -3.88
CA ASP A 64 -64.94 -33.48 -4.66
C ASP A 64 -65.70 -34.54 -5.48
N GLY A 65 -66.88 -34.91 -5.00
CA GLY A 65 -67.68 -36.00 -5.53
C GLY A 65 -66.94 -37.33 -5.47
N LEU A 66 -66.51 -37.81 -6.64
CA LEU A 66 -65.71 -39.02 -6.76
C LEU A 66 -64.21 -38.74 -6.86
N GLN A 67 -63.75 -37.50 -7.01
CA GLN A 67 -62.32 -37.20 -7.15
C GLN A 67 -61.67 -36.95 -5.80
N VAL A 68 -60.39 -37.30 -5.71
CA VAL A 68 -59.54 -37.06 -4.54
C VAL A 68 -58.38 -36.19 -4.98
N VAL A 69 -58.28 -34.97 -4.47
CA VAL A 69 -57.20 -34.04 -4.77
C VAL A 69 -56.20 -34.06 -3.62
N MET A 70 -54.95 -34.39 -3.94
CA MET A 70 -53.85 -34.37 -2.98
C MET A 70 -53.05 -33.08 -3.15
N THR A 71 -52.82 -32.35 -2.06
CA THR A 71 -52.05 -31.11 -2.03
C THR A 71 -51.00 -31.15 -0.90
N GLY A 72 -50.01 -30.28 -0.96
CA GLY A 72 -48.95 -30.19 0.04
C GLY A 72 -47.55 -30.20 -0.58
N THR A 73 -46.53 -29.92 0.23
CA THR A 73 -45.14 -29.85 -0.22
C THR A 73 -44.39 -31.09 0.26
N ALA A 74 -44.09 -32.01 -0.64
CA ALA A 74 -43.41 -33.26 -0.33
C ALA A 74 -41.92 -33.01 -0.03
N PRO A 75 -41.35 -33.61 1.03
CA PRO A 75 -39.93 -33.43 1.36
C PRO A 75 -38.98 -34.03 0.32
N THR A 76 -39.43 -35.06 -0.42
CA THR A 76 -38.70 -35.69 -1.52
C THR A 76 -39.67 -36.21 -2.58
N GLU A 77 -39.18 -36.44 -3.79
CA GLU A 77 -39.97 -37.08 -4.86
C GLU A 77 -40.48 -38.47 -4.45
N ARG A 78 -39.67 -39.23 -3.69
CA ARG A 78 -40.06 -40.53 -3.15
C ARG A 78 -41.27 -40.44 -2.22
N ALA A 79 -41.29 -39.44 -1.33
CA ALA A 79 -42.41 -39.22 -0.41
C ALA A 79 -43.70 -38.85 -1.17
N ARG A 80 -43.60 -38.00 -2.20
CA ARG A 80 -44.74 -37.67 -3.08
C ARG A 80 -45.37 -38.90 -3.71
N PHE A 81 -44.55 -39.77 -4.32
CA PHE A 81 -45.05 -41.00 -4.93
C PHE A 81 -45.60 -42.00 -3.90
N HIS A 82 -45.02 -42.05 -2.70
CA HIS A 82 -45.51 -42.89 -1.62
C HIS A 82 -46.90 -42.44 -1.14
N ALA A 83 -47.11 -41.14 -0.95
CA ALA A 83 -48.41 -40.56 -0.60
C ALA A 83 -49.49 -40.86 -1.64
N LEU A 84 -49.17 -40.75 -2.94
CA LEU A 84 -50.08 -41.13 -4.03
C LEU A 84 -50.45 -42.61 -4.01
N ALA A 85 -49.48 -43.49 -3.73
CA ALA A 85 -49.71 -44.92 -3.63
C ALA A 85 -50.64 -45.28 -2.45
N ILE A 86 -50.48 -44.61 -1.30
CA ILE A 86 -51.34 -44.78 -0.12
C ILE A 86 -52.79 -44.38 -0.46
N ALA A 87 -52.99 -43.24 -1.13
CA ALA A 87 -54.33 -42.81 -1.56
C ALA A 87 -54.94 -43.78 -2.58
N GLY A 88 -54.16 -44.20 -3.58
CA GLY A 88 -54.58 -45.17 -4.61
C GLY A 88 -54.87 -46.58 -4.10
N ALA A 89 -54.44 -46.92 -2.88
CA ALA A 89 -54.81 -48.18 -2.21
C ALA A 89 -56.19 -48.12 -1.53
N ARG A 90 -56.73 -46.91 -1.30
CA ARG A 90 -58.03 -46.70 -0.62
C ARG A 90 -59.15 -46.29 -1.58
N VAL A 91 -58.79 -45.61 -2.66
CA VAL A 91 -59.68 -45.25 -3.76
C VAL A 91 -59.03 -45.63 -5.08
N ASP A 92 -59.82 -45.82 -6.13
CA ASP A 92 -59.28 -46.11 -7.46
C ASP A 92 -58.27 -45.02 -7.89
N ALA A 93 -57.09 -45.46 -8.35
CA ALA A 93 -55.98 -44.56 -8.67
C ALA A 93 -56.32 -43.55 -9.78
N GLY A 94 -57.25 -43.86 -10.69
CA GLY A 94 -57.74 -42.95 -11.72
C GLY A 94 -58.57 -41.78 -11.17
N ARG A 95 -58.92 -41.81 -9.88
CA ARG A 95 -59.67 -40.76 -9.19
C ARG A 95 -58.78 -39.81 -8.38
N VAL A 96 -57.49 -40.14 -8.22
CA VAL A 96 -56.53 -39.35 -7.44
C VAL A 96 -55.85 -38.32 -8.35
N ILE A 97 -55.98 -37.05 -8.00
CA ILE A 97 -55.39 -35.91 -8.69
C ILE A 97 -54.23 -35.40 -7.84
N ASP A 98 -53.03 -35.51 -8.39
CA ASP A 98 -51.82 -35.00 -7.76
C ASP A 98 -51.65 -33.50 -8.02
N ARG A 99 -51.70 -32.69 -6.95
CA ARG A 99 -51.33 -31.27 -6.93
C ARG A 99 -50.28 -30.99 -5.85
N MET A 100 -49.48 -31.99 -5.49
CA MET A 100 -48.39 -31.83 -4.53
C MET A 100 -47.15 -31.27 -5.23
N GLU A 101 -46.38 -30.45 -4.50
CA GLU A 101 -45.13 -29.84 -4.98
C GLU A 101 -43.92 -30.45 -4.29
N VAL A 102 -42.76 -30.47 -4.95
CA VAL A 102 -41.48 -30.86 -4.33
C VAL A 102 -40.53 -29.66 -4.36
N PRO A 103 -39.95 -29.24 -3.22
CA PRO A 103 -38.99 -28.15 -3.18
C PRO A 103 -37.81 -28.42 -4.12
N ALA A 104 -37.41 -27.41 -4.90
CA ALA A 104 -36.20 -27.50 -5.69
C ALA A 104 -34.97 -27.74 -4.79
N PRO A 105 -34.01 -28.58 -5.19
CA PRO A 105 -32.78 -28.78 -4.42
C PRO A 105 -32.04 -27.44 -4.23
N LYS A 106 -31.54 -27.19 -3.02
CA LYS A 106 -30.69 -26.02 -2.75
C LYS A 106 -29.49 -26.07 -3.70
N ALA A 107 -29.27 -24.99 -4.45
CA ALA A 107 -28.09 -24.83 -5.28
C ALA A 107 -26.83 -24.92 -4.40
N ASN A 108 -25.91 -25.83 -4.75
CA ASN A 108 -24.59 -25.89 -4.14
C ASN A 108 -23.89 -24.56 -4.41
N THR A 109 -23.76 -23.72 -3.38
CA THR A 109 -22.96 -22.50 -3.48
C THR A 109 -21.49 -22.90 -3.48
N ALA A 110 -20.72 -22.38 -4.44
CA ALA A 110 -19.29 -22.65 -4.50
C ALA A 110 -18.61 -22.15 -3.21
N PRO A 111 -17.64 -22.91 -2.66
CA PRO A 111 -16.87 -22.46 -1.51
C PRO A 111 -16.07 -21.21 -1.87
N GLU A 112 -15.83 -20.34 -0.89
CA GLU A 112 -14.96 -19.19 -1.09
C GLU A 112 -13.50 -19.68 -1.15
N PHE A 113 -12.86 -19.50 -2.31
CA PHE A 113 -11.42 -19.73 -2.42
C PHE A 113 -10.65 -18.67 -1.65
N SER A 114 -9.72 -19.13 -0.82
CA SER A 114 -8.84 -18.26 -0.04
C SER A 114 -7.53 -18.96 0.29
N ILE A 115 -6.43 -18.23 0.20
CA ILE A 115 -5.10 -18.68 0.63
C ILE A 115 -4.51 -17.68 1.61
N GLU A 116 -3.94 -18.18 2.70
CA GLU A 116 -3.15 -17.43 3.67
C GLU A 116 -1.69 -17.89 3.54
N MET A 117 -0.80 -16.92 3.34
CA MET A 117 0.64 -17.14 3.23
C MET A 117 1.33 -16.43 4.38
N LEU A 118 2.11 -17.18 5.15
CA LEU A 118 2.87 -16.70 6.30
C LEU A 118 4.36 -16.83 5.97
N ARG A 119 5.12 -15.73 6.05
CA ARG A 119 6.58 -15.74 5.89
C ARG A 119 7.25 -15.15 7.12
N ASN A 120 8.20 -15.88 7.68
CA ASN A 120 9.04 -15.45 8.77
C ASN A 120 10.45 -16.06 8.65
N HIS A 121 11.27 -15.91 9.69
CA HIS A 121 12.65 -16.43 9.70
C HIS A 121 12.76 -17.97 9.68
N ALA A 122 11.67 -18.70 9.97
CA ALA A 122 11.65 -20.16 10.00
C ALA A 122 11.17 -20.77 8.67
N GLY A 123 10.65 -19.97 7.74
CA GLY A 123 10.18 -20.42 6.44
C GLY A 123 8.86 -19.78 6.00
N ILE A 124 8.28 -20.39 4.96
CA ILE A 124 6.99 -19.99 4.37
C ILE A 124 5.95 -21.08 4.63
N SER A 125 4.76 -20.68 5.08
CA SER A 125 3.59 -21.57 5.23
C SER A 125 2.44 -21.09 4.36
N MET A 126 1.77 -22.01 3.68
CA MET A 126 0.61 -21.73 2.82
C MET A 126 -0.58 -22.56 3.27
N ILE A 127 -1.71 -21.92 3.54
CA ILE A 127 -2.89 -22.55 4.14
C ILE A 127 -4.14 -22.08 3.41
N GLY A 128 -5.03 -22.99 3.04
CA GLY A 128 -6.34 -22.60 2.51
C GLY A 128 -6.84 -23.45 1.34
N LEU A 129 -7.87 -22.95 0.66
CA LEU A 129 -8.57 -23.62 -0.42
C LEU A 129 -8.32 -22.89 -1.74
N ILE A 130 -7.79 -23.60 -2.73
CA ILE A 130 -7.50 -23.08 -4.07
C ILE A 130 -8.34 -23.80 -5.13
N PRO A 131 -8.66 -23.15 -6.27
CA PRO A 131 -9.28 -23.83 -7.40
C PRO A 131 -8.39 -24.93 -7.96
N ALA A 132 -8.97 -26.06 -8.38
CA ALA A 132 -8.25 -27.18 -8.99
C ALA A 132 -7.45 -26.79 -10.24
N ALA A 133 -7.86 -25.73 -10.95
CA ALA A 133 -7.13 -25.17 -12.09
C ALA A 133 -5.85 -24.40 -11.70
N THR A 134 -5.63 -24.13 -10.40
CA THR A 134 -4.42 -23.46 -9.92
C THR A 134 -3.28 -24.47 -9.82
N ASP A 135 -2.15 -24.20 -10.46
CA ASP A 135 -0.98 -25.08 -10.40
C ASP A 135 -0.27 -24.97 -9.04
N ARG A 136 -0.62 -25.91 -8.15
CA ARG A 136 -0.03 -26.04 -6.81
C ARG A 136 1.48 -26.35 -6.86
N ALA A 137 1.94 -27.14 -7.83
CA ALA A 137 3.35 -27.53 -7.90
C ALA A 137 4.23 -26.32 -8.24
N THR A 138 3.80 -25.52 -9.20
CA THR A 138 4.47 -24.27 -9.57
C THR A 138 4.45 -23.25 -8.42
N LEU A 139 3.35 -23.19 -7.66
CA LEU A 139 3.25 -22.32 -6.48
C LEU A 139 4.28 -22.70 -5.40
N VAL A 140 4.40 -23.99 -5.08
CA VAL A 140 5.38 -24.50 -4.11
C VAL A 140 6.81 -24.28 -4.60
N ASP A 141 7.10 -24.55 -5.88
CA ASP A 141 8.43 -24.31 -6.48
C ASP A 141 8.82 -22.83 -6.40
N ARG A 142 7.87 -21.92 -6.67
CA ARG A 142 8.10 -20.47 -6.52
C ARG A 142 8.42 -20.10 -5.07
N MET A 143 7.69 -20.62 -4.10
CA MET A 143 8.00 -20.36 -2.68
C MET A 143 9.37 -20.91 -2.28
N GLN A 144 9.75 -22.09 -2.76
CA GLN A 144 11.06 -22.69 -2.48
C GLN A 144 12.21 -21.85 -3.06
N LYS A 145 12.00 -21.16 -4.19
CA LYS A 145 12.99 -20.22 -4.75
C LYS A 145 13.14 -18.94 -3.91
N ILE A 146 12.06 -18.50 -3.26
CA ILE A 146 12.06 -17.31 -2.40
C ILE A 146 12.79 -17.60 -1.08
N ASP A 147 12.67 -18.81 -0.55
CA ASP A 147 13.33 -19.24 0.68
C ASP A 147 14.02 -20.60 0.49
N PRO A 148 15.23 -20.62 -0.12
CA PRO A 148 15.92 -21.87 -0.47
C PRO A 148 16.50 -22.60 0.74
N GLU A 149 16.64 -21.93 1.88
CA GLU A 149 17.26 -22.49 3.08
C GLU A 149 16.25 -23.14 4.02
N ASN A 150 14.98 -22.73 3.98
CA ASN A 150 13.94 -23.24 4.86
C ASN A 150 12.93 -24.14 4.12
N ALA A 151 12.28 -25.03 4.89
CA ALA A 151 11.25 -25.91 4.37
C ALA A 151 9.91 -25.16 4.19
N ILE A 152 9.25 -25.38 3.06
CA ILE A 152 7.93 -24.81 2.78
C ILE A 152 6.85 -25.71 3.40
N THR A 153 5.98 -25.12 4.23
CA THR A 153 4.83 -25.81 4.80
C THR A 153 3.61 -25.61 3.91
N ASP A 154 3.18 -26.66 3.22
CA ASP A 154 2.05 -26.63 2.30
C ASP A 154 0.83 -27.35 2.90
N LEU A 155 -0.17 -26.57 3.31
CA LEU A 155 -1.45 -26.99 3.86
C LEU A 155 -2.60 -26.54 2.95
N LEU A 156 -2.38 -26.54 1.63
CA LEU A 156 -3.38 -26.18 0.64
C LEU A 156 -4.28 -27.37 0.28
N GLU A 157 -5.56 -27.09 0.13
CA GLU A 157 -6.58 -27.99 -0.41
C GLU A 157 -7.09 -27.48 -1.75
N THR A 158 -7.56 -28.39 -2.61
CA THR A 158 -8.08 -28.06 -3.95
C THR A 158 -9.55 -28.41 -4.06
N ALA A 159 -10.35 -27.53 -4.68
CA ALA A 159 -11.73 -27.83 -5.04
C ALA A 159 -12.05 -27.51 -6.51
N ASP A 160 -12.85 -28.37 -7.14
CA ASP A 160 -13.25 -28.25 -8.54
C ASP A 160 -14.54 -27.44 -8.68
N TYR A 161 -14.38 -26.11 -8.66
CA TYR A 161 -15.44 -25.13 -8.87
C TYR A 161 -14.95 -24.04 -9.84
N PRO A 162 -15.87 -23.28 -10.48
CA PRO A 162 -15.49 -22.19 -11.37
C PRO A 162 -14.52 -21.20 -10.71
N VAL A 163 -13.41 -20.92 -11.39
CA VAL A 163 -12.38 -19.99 -10.91
C VAL A 163 -12.96 -18.57 -10.90
N PRO A 164 -12.93 -17.85 -9.76
CA PRO A 164 -13.34 -16.46 -9.73
C PRO A 164 -12.47 -15.59 -10.65
N ALA A 165 -13.09 -14.67 -11.41
CA ALA A 165 -12.42 -13.90 -12.46
C ALA A 165 -11.14 -13.17 -12.03
N ARG A 166 -11.03 -12.75 -10.76
CA ARG A 166 -9.88 -12.01 -10.22
C ARG A 166 -8.91 -12.86 -9.39
N TRP A 167 -9.17 -14.16 -9.26
CA TRP A 167 -8.37 -15.06 -8.43
C TRP A 167 -6.90 -15.08 -8.84
N SER A 168 -6.61 -15.28 -10.13
CA SER A 168 -5.24 -15.30 -10.65
C SER A 168 -4.51 -13.99 -10.37
N SER A 169 -5.12 -12.84 -10.74
CA SER A 169 -4.52 -11.52 -10.50
C SER A 169 -4.24 -11.23 -9.03
N ALA A 170 -5.13 -11.66 -8.12
CA ALA A 170 -4.96 -11.48 -6.68
C ALA A 170 -3.84 -12.39 -6.14
N LEU A 171 -3.77 -13.63 -6.63
CA LEU A 171 -2.73 -14.59 -6.27
C LEU A 171 -1.35 -14.12 -6.74
N ASP A 172 -1.22 -13.70 -7.99
CA ASP A 172 0.07 -13.23 -8.54
C ASP A 172 0.62 -12.02 -7.81
N PHE A 173 -0.24 -11.04 -7.51
CA PHE A 173 0.12 -9.89 -6.68
C PHE A 173 0.60 -10.32 -5.29
N ALA A 174 -0.12 -11.25 -4.67
CA ALA A 174 0.23 -11.75 -3.35
C ALA A 174 1.55 -12.53 -3.35
N LEU A 175 1.86 -13.29 -4.40
CA LEU A 175 3.15 -13.99 -4.55
C LEU A 175 4.32 -13.01 -4.68
N GLY A 176 4.15 -11.91 -5.43
CA GLY A 176 5.15 -10.84 -5.49
C GLY A 176 5.33 -10.11 -4.15
N ALA A 177 4.24 -9.95 -3.39
CA ALA A 177 4.32 -9.40 -2.03
C ALA A 177 5.07 -10.35 -1.07
N VAL A 178 4.86 -11.68 -1.15
CA VAL A 178 5.62 -12.64 -0.32
C VAL A 178 7.12 -12.54 -0.60
N GLU A 179 7.52 -12.35 -1.85
CA GLU A 179 8.92 -12.26 -2.27
C GLU A 179 9.64 -11.04 -1.65
N THR A 180 8.95 -9.90 -1.60
CA THR A 180 9.49 -8.63 -1.10
C THR A 180 9.38 -8.45 0.41
N LEU A 181 8.44 -9.15 1.07
CA LEU A 181 8.11 -8.95 2.49
C LEU A 181 8.58 -10.13 3.36
N PRO A 182 9.77 -10.08 3.98
CA PRO A 182 10.38 -11.21 4.70
C PRO A 182 9.68 -11.58 6.02
N ARG A 183 8.85 -10.67 6.57
CA ARG A 183 8.03 -10.90 7.78
C ARG A 183 6.62 -10.45 7.47
N SER A 184 5.81 -11.37 6.98
CA SER A 184 4.49 -11.03 6.48
C SER A 184 3.45 -12.14 6.67
N LYS A 185 2.20 -11.70 6.75
CA LYS A 185 0.99 -12.50 6.63
C LYS A 185 0.18 -11.92 5.47
N ILE A 186 -0.07 -12.71 4.45
CA ILE A 186 -0.77 -12.30 3.24
C ILE A 186 -2.00 -13.18 3.07
N SER A 187 -3.18 -12.58 3.11
CA SER A 187 -4.46 -13.27 2.93
C SER A 187 -5.07 -12.88 1.59
N VAL A 188 -5.35 -13.87 0.74
CA VAL A 188 -5.82 -13.70 -0.62
C VAL A 188 -7.22 -14.26 -0.75
N ARG A 189 -8.11 -13.47 -1.35
CA ARG A 189 -9.42 -13.86 -1.85
C ARG A 189 -9.56 -13.28 -3.25
N ALA A 190 -10.54 -13.78 -4.02
CA ALA A 190 -10.78 -13.31 -5.38
C ALA A 190 -10.83 -11.78 -5.54
N ASN A 191 -11.45 -11.06 -4.60
CA ASN A 191 -11.64 -9.61 -4.69
C ASN A 191 -10.84 -8.80 -3.66
N ARG A 192 -9.98 -9.45 -2.86
CA ARG A 192 -9.26 -8.77 -1.78
C ARG A 192 -7.94 -9.46 -1.48
N VAL A 193 -6.89 -8.67 -1.36
CA VAL A 193 -5.62 -9.10 -0.76
C VAL A 193 -5.37 -8.24 0.48
N ALA A 194 -5.17 -8.89 1.62
CA ALA A 194 -4.76 -8.23 2.85
C ALA A 194 -3.30 -8.61 3.15
N ILE A 195 -2.47 -7.61 3.42
CA ILE A 195 -1.05 -7.76 3.70
C ILE A 195 -0.78 -7.14 5.06
N GLU A 196 -0.37 -7.97 6.00
CA GLU A 196 0.18 -7.58 7.30
C GLU A 196 1.69 -7.81 7.24
N ALA A 197 2.52 -6.79 7.54
CA ALA A 197 3.97 -6.94 7.46
C ALA A 197 4.73 -6.08 8.50
N ILE A 198 5.96 -6.48 8.78
CA ILE A 198 6.87 -5.75 9.67
C ILE A 198 8.10 -5.31 8.88
N ALA A 199 8.23 -4.00 8.67
CA ALA A 199 9.41 -3.35 8.11
C ALA A 199 10.50 -3.16 9.19
N ASP A 200 11.75 -2.98 8.76
CA ASP A 200 12.90 -2.66 9.62
C ASP A 200 12.97 -1.16 9.94
N SER A 201 12.42 -0.30 9.07
CA SER A 201 12.44 1.16 9.23
C SER A 201 11.17 1.83 8.66
N ALA A 202 10.95 3.09 9.04
CA ALA A 202 9.85 3.90 8.53
C ALA A 202 9.97 4.18 7.02
N ASP A 203 11.20 4.33 6.52
CA ASP A 203 11.48 4.54 5.09
C ASP A 203 11.19 3.26 4.29
N GLN A 204 11.61 2.10 4.81
CA GLN A 204 11.29 0.81 4.19
C GLN A 204 9.78 0.56 4.18
N LYS A 205 9.07 0.84 5.28
CA LYS A 205 7.61 0.82 5.33
C LYS A 205 6.99 1.68 4.23
N SER A 206 7.43 2.94 4.12
CA SER A 206 6.90 3.88 3.13
C SER A 206 7.20 3.44 1.70
N GLY A 207 8.40 2.89 1.47
CA GLY A 207 8.80 2.28 0.19
C GLY A 207 7.90 1.10 -0.18
N TRP A 208 7.69 0.16 0.74
CA TRP A 208 6.80 -0.99 0.54
C TRP A 208 5.35 -0.57 0.29
N GLU A 209 4.81 0.38 1.07
CA GLU A 209 3.45 0.87 0.84
C GLU A 209 3.28 1.49 -0.55
N ARG A 210 4.27 2.28 -1.00
CA ARG A 210 4.24 2.86 -2.36
C ARG A 210 4.33 1.77 -3.42
N ALA A 211 5.28 0.85 -3.31
CA ALA A 211 5.47 -0.24 -4.27
C ALA A 211 4.24 -1.16 -4.36
N LEU A 212 3.69 -1.58 -3.23
CA LEU A 212 2.50 -2.45 -3.17
C LEU A 212 1.24 -1.75 -3.70
N ARG A 213 1.08 -0.44 -3.48
CA ARG A 213 -0.03 0.33 -4.05
C ARG A 213 0.13 0.54 -5.56
N ALA A 214 1.35 0.79 -6.04
CA ALA A 214 1.64 0.96 -7.46
C ALA A 214 1.37 -0.32 -8.26
N ASN A 215 1.70 -1.49 -7.68
CA ASN A 215 1.55 -2.79 -8.32
C ASN A 215 0.17 -3.45 -8.04
N ALA A 216 -0.78 -2.74 -7.43
CA ALA A 216 -2.07 -3.30 -7.03
C ALA A 216 -2.96 -3.64 -8.25
N PRO A 217 -3.43 -4.89 -8.42
CA PRO A 217 -4.22 -5.27 -9.59
C PRO A 217 -5.60 -4.60 -9.62
N GLY A 218 -6.04 -4.21 -10.81
CA GLY A 218 -7.32 -3.56 -11.05
C GLY A 218 -8.52 -4.36 -10.53
N GLY A 219 -9.33 -3.73 -9.66
CA GLY A 219 -10.55 -4.33 -9.11
C GLY A 219 -10.33 -5.27 -7.91
N VAL A 220 -9.09 -5.52 -7.48
CA VAL A 220 -8.81 -6.22 -6.22
C VAL A 220 -8.61 -5.18 -5.13
N ARG A 221 -9.32 -5.31 -4.00
CA ARG A 221 -9.14 -4.40 -2.87
C ARG A 221 -7.88 -4.78 -2.10
N ILE A 222 -6.92 -3.87 -2.00
CA ILE A 222 -5.70 -4.08 -1.23
C ILE A 222 -5.86 -3.44 0.15
N ALA A 223 -5.68 -4.24 1.20
CA ALA A 223 -5.59 -3.76 2.59
C ALA A 223 -4.14 -3.94 3.06
N LEU A 224 -3.47 -2.84 3.41
CA LEU A 224 -2.09 -2.84 3.90
C LEU A 224 -2.08 -2.48 5.39
N ASP A 225 -1.49 -3.33 6.20
CA ASP A 225 -1.15 -3.07 7.60
C ASP A 225 0.34 -3.36 7.80
N ILE A 226 1.16 -2.34 7.51
CA ILE A 226 2.62 -2.44 7.62
C ILE A 226 3.07 -1.64 8.83
N THR A 227 3.76 -2.30 9.75
CA THR A 227 4.35 -1.68 10.93
C THR A 227 5.85 -1.52 10.75
N ALA A 228 6.45 -0.51 11.37
CA ALA A 228 7.89 -0.36 11.46
C ALA A 228 8.24 -0.10 12.94
N PRO A 229 9.27 -0.76 13.49
CA PRO A 229 9.76 -0.45 14.82
C PRO A 229 10.23 1.00 14.84
N ARG A 230 10.02 1.67 15.97
CA ARG A 230 10.53 3.02 16.17
C ARG A 230 12.06 2.95 16.24
N PRO A 231 12.79 3.86 15.56
CA PRO A 231 14.24 3.89 15.67
C PRO A 231 14.62 4.17 17.13
N VAL A 232 15.69 3.52 17.60
CA VAL A 232 16.32 3.85 18.87
C VAL A 232 17.39 4.90 18.56
N ILE A 233 17.25 6.10 19.12
CA ILE A 233 18.19 7.21 18.90
C ILE A 233 18.94 7.47 20.19
N THR A 234 20.27 7.40 20.11
CA THR A 234 21.20 7.71 21.21
C THR A 234 22.41 8.47 20.64
N PRO A 235 22.80 9.63 21.20
CA PRO A 235 22.07 10.38 22.23
C PRO A 235 20.72 10.89 21.71
N PHE A 236 19.72 10.98 22.59
CA PHE A 236 18.41 11.52 22.25
C PHE A 236 18.54 13.04 22.15
N THR A 237 18.48 13.56 20.93
CA THR A 237 18.88 14.95 20.66
C THR A 237 17.74 15.82 20.15
N LEU A 238 17.79 17.09 20.54
CA LEU A 238 17.01 18.16 19.96
C LEU A 238 17.86 19.43 19.91
N ARG A 239 17.79 20.15 18.80
CA ARG A 239 18.49 21.41 18.63
C ARG A 239 17.58 22.43 17.96
N PHE A 240 17.45 23.58 18.60
CA PHE A 240 16.63 24.69 18.16
C PHE A 240 17.46 25.97 18.10
N THR A 241 17.40 26.68 16.97
CA THR A 241 18.24 27.86 16.71
C THR A 241 17.38 29.03 16.28
N ILE A 242 17.67 30.22 16.82
CA ILE A 242 17.11 31.51 16.41
C ILE A 242 18.29 32.42 16.03
N ASP A 243 18.43 32.70 14.74
CA ASP A 243 19.45 33.60 14.20
C ASP A 243 18.86 34.55 13.14
N ALA A 244 19.72 35.17 12.34
CA ALA A 244 19.32 36.10 11.28
C ALA A 244 18.44 35.46 10.19
N ASP A 245 18.54 34.15 9.96
CA ASP A 245 17.74 33.41 8.99
C ASP A 245 16.37 32.99 9.56
N GLY A 246 16.19 33.14 10.87
CA GLY A 246 14.96 32.88 11.61
C GLY A 246 15.00 31.61 12.46
N ALA A 247 13.90 31.35 13.17
CA ALA A 247 13.79 30.21 14.07
C ALA A 247 13.62 28.89 13.30
N ARG A 248 14.38 27.86 13.67
CA ARG A 248 14.32 26.52 13.05
C ARG A 248 14.75 25.41 14.01
N PHE A 249 14.31 24.19 13.71
CA PHE A 249 14.86 22.98 14.30
C PHE A 249 16.02 22.47 13.44
N ASP A 250 17.22 22.44 14.00
CA ASP A 250 18.38 21.79 13.36
C ASP A 250 18.30 20.26 13.58
N ALA A 251 17.76 19.85 14.73
CA ALA A 251 17.42 18.47 15.07
C ALA A 251 16.15 18.43 15.94
N CYS A 252 15.25 17.47 15.74
CA CYS A 252 14.09 17.32 16.60
C CYS A 252 13.71 15.85 16.75
N THR A 253 13.73 15.38 18.00
CA THR A 253 13.31 14.04 18.38
C THR A 253 12.22 14.10 19.46
N ALA A 254 11.23 13.23 19.34
CA ALA A 254 10.14 13.06 20.31
C ALA A 254 9.89 11.57 20.55
N HIS A 255 9.29 11.21 21.69
CA HIS A 255 9.02 9.80 22.02
C HIS A 255 7.55 9.40 21.81
N THR A 256 6.66 10.40 21.66
CA THR A 256 5.22 10.24 21.41
C THR A 256 4.73 11.28 20.42
N GLU A 257 3.61 11.00 19.74
CA GLU A 257 2.94 11.95 18.84
C GLU A 257 2.49 13.21 19.59
N LYS A 258 1.88 13.06 20.77
CA LYS A 258 1.50 14.19 21.62
C LYS A 258 2.70 15.06 22.00
N GLY A 259 3.82 14.44 22.38
CA GLY A 259 5.05 15.16 22.71
C GLY A 259 5.63 15.89 21.50
N ARG A 260 5.63 15.25 20.32
CA ARG A 260 6.04 15.88 19.05
C ARG A 260 5.22 17.13 18.77
N ASP A 261 3.90 17.02 18.88
CA ASP A 261 2.98 18.13 18.57
C ASP A 261 3.18 19.30 19.54
N GLN A 262 3.45 19.01 20.82
CA GLN A 262 3.80 20.02 21.82
C GLN A 262 5.12 20.75 21.49
N ILE A 263 6.17 20.01 21.12
CA ILE A 263 7.47 20.58 20.74
C ILE A 263 7.33 21.45 19.50
N ILE A 264 6.62 20.96 18.47
CA ILE A 264 6.37 21.70 17.23
C ILE A 264 5.58 22.99 17.52
N ALA A 265 4.55 22.92 18.38
CA ALA A 265 3.79 24.10 18.77
C ALA A 265 4.66 25.16 19.45
N ALA A 266 5.58 24.75 20.34
CA ALA A 266 6.54 25.66 20.96
C ALA A 266 7.48 26.30 19.93
N GLY A 267 8.00 25.53 18.97
CA GLY A 267 8.82 26.06 17.88
C GLY A 267 8.08 27.06 16.99
N ILE A 268 6.82 26.77 16.63
CA ILE A 268 5.98 27.69 15.86
C ILE A 268 5.72 28.99 16.63
N ALA A 269 5.44 28.89 17.94
CA ALA A 269 5.28 30.06 18.81
C ALA A 269 6.57 30.90 18.90
N ALA A 270 7.74 30.26 18.86
CA ALA A 270 9.05 30.91 18.80
C ALA A 270 9.44 31.42 17.40
N GLY A 271 8.58 31.26 16.38
CA GLY A 271 8.75 31.87 15.06
C GLY A 271 9.16 30.92 13.92
N VAL A 272 9.11 29.60 14.11
CA VAL A 272 9.38 28.63 13.04
C VAL A 272 8.35 28.80 11.92
N LYS A 273 8.85 28.90 10.68
CA LYS A 273 8.02 28.95 9.47
C LYS A 273 7.92 27.56 8.82
N GLY A 274 6.78 27.28 8.18
CA GLY A 274 6.56 26.03 7.44
C GLY A 274 6.08 24.87 8.31
N ARG A 275 6.31 23.64 7.85
CA ARG A 275 5.94 22.39 8.56
C ARG A 275 7.21 21.72 9.07
N PRO A 276 7.65 22.00 10.31
CA PRO A 276 8.86 21.38 10.85
C PRO A 276 8.66 19.87 11.01
N THR A 277 9.71 19.12 10.74
CA THR A 277 9.76 17.67 10.95
C THR A 277 10.37 17.36 12.31
N CYS A 278 9.78 16.41 13.03
CA CYS A 278 10.30 15.94 14.30
C CYS A 278 10.08 14.44 14.43
N THR A 279 11.17 13.69 14.57
CA THR A 279 11.19 12.23 14.45
C THR A 279 10.72 11.57 15.74
N ILE A 280 9.87 10.54 15.63
CA ILE A 280 9.41 9.77 16.78
C ILE A 280 10.33 8.56 16.99
N ALA A 281 11.04 8.53 18.12
CA ALA A 281 12.07 7.54 18.43
C ALA A 281 12.01 7.05 19.88
N LEU A 282 12.67 5.92 20.13
CA LEU A 282 12.97 5.38 21.47
C LEU A 282 14.33 5.92 21.96
N GLY A 283 14.59 5.85 23.27
CA GLY A 283 15.81 6.37 23.88
C GLY A 283 15.62 7.64 24.71
N VAL A 284 14.38 8.06 24.95
CA VAL A 284 14.10 9.29 25.71
C VAL A 284 14.62 9.21 27.15
N PRO A 285 15.33 10.24 27.64
CA PRO A 285 15.90 10.26 28.99
C PRO A 285 14.83 10.42 30.07
N SER A 286 13.72 11.11 29.76
CA SER A 286 12.63 11.40 30.69
C SER A 286 11.29 11.54 29.96
N PRO A 287 10.16 11.09 30.55
CA PRO A 287 8.82 11.37 30.06
C PRO A 287 8.52 12.86 29.89
N ASP A 288 9.16 13.72 30.70
CA ASP A 288 8.98 15.18 30.68
C ASP A 288 9.74 15.89 29.56
N TRP A 289 10.44 15.14 28.69
CA TRP A 289 11.18 15.67 27.54
C TRP A 289 10.41 16.72 26.73
N PRO A 290 9.15 16.51 26.29
CA PRO A 290 8.42 17.52 25.51
C PRO A 290 8.18 18.82 26.28
N THR A 291 8.01 18.72 27.60
CA THR A 291 7.82 19.87 28.48
C THR A 291 9.12 20.63 28.66
N ALA A 292 10.22 19.94 28.98
CA ALA A 292 11.55 20.54 29.14
C ALA A 292 11.99 21.26 27.86
N VAL A 293 11.83 20.60 26.70
CA VAL A 293 12.12 21.18 25.39
C VAL A 293 11.27 22.43 25.13
N ALA A 294 9.96 22.36 25.36
CA ALA A 294 9.07 23.49 25.13
C ALA A 294 9.43 24.70 26.02
N ARG A 295 9.84 24.45 27.28
CA ARG A 295 10.34 25.50 28.19
C ARG A 295 11.63 26.12 27.68
N GLY A 296 12.59 25.29 27.27
CA GLY A 296 13.85 25.77 26.69
C GLY A 296 13.64 26.60 25.42
N ILE A 297 12.72 26.18 24.53
CA ILE A 297 12.39 26.93 23.31
C ILE A 297 11.79 28.30 23.65
N SER A 298 10.88 28.35 24.63
CA SER A 298 10.30 29.61 25.12
C SER A 298 11.38 30.52 25.70
N ALA A 299 12.27 29.99 26.54
CA ALA A 299 13.37 30.74 27.13
C ALA A 299 14.31 31.31 26.04
N LEU A 300 14.64 30.53 25.02
CA LEU A 300 15.45 31.02 23.91
C LEU A 300 14.73 32.13 23.11
N ALA A 301 13.42 32.00 22.91
CA ALA A 301 12.61 33.04 22.27
C ALA A 301 12.59 34.33 23.08
N ASP A 302 12.49 34.23 24.42
CA ASP A 302 12.53 35.38 25.33
C ASP A 302 13.89 36.07 25.38
N LEU A 303 14.99 35.33 25.15
CA LEU A 303 16.33 35.88 24.97
C LEU A 303 16.49 36.65 23.65
N GLY A 304 15.69 36.32 22.63
CA GLY A 304 15.69 36.99 21.33
C GLY A 304 16.76 36.49 20.35
N GLY A 305 17.44 35.38 20.64
CA GLY A 305 18.42 34.77 19.73
C GLY A 305 19.42 33.85 20.41
N GLY A 306 19.94 32.89 19.64
CA GLY A 306 20.94 31.91 20.08
C GLY A 306 20.58 30.49 19.67
N SER A 307 21.09 29.51 20.41
CA SER A 307 20.78 28.10 20.20
C SER A 307 20.53 27.37 21.51
N LEU A 308 19.60 26.42 21.47
CA LEU A 308 19.23 25.51 22.54
C LEU A 308 19.47 24.08 22.07
N THR A 309 20.27 23.32 22.80
CA THR A 309 20.57 21.92 22.51
C THR A 309 20.19 21.06 23.70
N PHE A 310 19.42 20.00 23.46
CA PHE A 310 19.24 18.89 24.38
C PHE A 310 20.00 17.69 23.83
N SER A 311 20.78 17.04 24.68
CA SER A 311 21.43 15.77 24.43
C SER A 311 21.22 14.89 25.65
N ASP A 312 20.28 13.96 25.57
CA ASP A 312 19.79 13.21 26.73
C ASP A 312 19.37 14.15 27.87
N ALA A 313 19.96 14.04 29.05
CA ALA A 313 19.63 14.88 30.21
C ALA A 313 20.26 16.29 30.15
N ASP A 314 21.21 16.51 29.25
CA ASP A 314 22.02 17.71 29.26
C ASP A 314 21.42 18.77 28.33
N VAL A 315 21.29 19.98 28.86
CA VAL A 315 20.65 21.12 28.19
C VAL A 315 21.67 22.23 28.06
N THR A 316 21.96 22.64 26.83
CA THR A 316 22.90 23.72 26.56
C THR A 316 22.19 24.90 25.93
N LEU A 317 22.28 26.07 26.57
CA LEU A 317 21.70 27.31 26.09
C LEU A 317 22.82 28.29 25.75
N VAL A 318 23.03 28.56 24.47
CA VAL A 318 24.02 29.54 23.99
C VAL A 318 23.28 30.78 23.51
N ALA A 319 23.49 31.91 24.18
CA ALA A 319 22.87 33.18 23.81
C ALA A 319 23.53 33.81 22.57
N ALA A 320 22.75 34.54 21.76
CA ALA A 320 23.32 35.35 20.68
C ALA A 320 24.27 36.43 21.21
N ALA A 321 25.31 36.74 20.43
CA ALA A 321 26.27 37.79 20.77
C ALA A 321 25.58 39.15 20.93
N GLY A 322 25.94 39.89 21.99
CA GLY A 322 25.38 41.22 22.28
C GLY A 322 24.13 41.23 23.16
N ILE A 323 23.63 40.06 23.59
CA ILE A 323 22.57 40.00 24.61
C ILE A 323 23.06 40.59 25.94
N PRO A 324 22.31 41.51 26.58
CA PRO A 324 22.68 42.05 27.88
C PRO A 324 22.78 40.97 28.96
N ARG A 325 23.87 40.98 29.73
CA ARG A 325 24.13 39.96 30.78
C ARG A 325 23.00 39.83 31.79
N ASN A 326 22.34 40.92 32.17
CA ASN A 326 21.19 40.89 33.09
C ASN A 326 19.98 40.14 32.52
N SER A 327 19.76 40.22 31.20
CA SER A 327 18.66 39.53 30.52
C SER A 327 19.00 38.05 30.38
N PHE A 328 20.26 37.75 30.08
CA PHE A 328 20.79 36.38 30.08
C PHE A 328 20.64 35.71 31.45
N ASP A 329 21.16 36.32 32.52
CA ASP A 329 21.13 35.75 33.88
C ASP A 329 19.70 35.48 34.35
N ARG A 330 18.76 36.39 34.02
CA ARG A 330 17.34 36.21 34.36
C ARG A 330 16.74 35.00 33.64
N VAL A 331 16.88 34.93 32.32
CA VAL A 331 16.27 33.84 31.54
C VAL A 331 16.93 32.49 31.83
N ALA A 332 18.26 32.47 31.98
CA ALA A 332 18.98 31.25 32.36
C ALA A 332 18.52 30.73 33.73
N GLY A 333 18.37 31.62 34.73
CA GLY A 333 17.88 31.24 36.05
C GLY A 333 16.41 30.82 36.09
N GLU A 334 15.54 31.49 35.32
CA GLU A 334 14.13 31.08 35.14
C GLU A 334 14.04 29.69 34.48
N LEU A 335 14.84 29.44 33.44
CA LEU A 335 14.89 28.14 32.77
C LEU A 335 15.41 27.04 33.70
N GLU A 336 16.49 27.28 34.44
CA GLU A 336 17.04 26.32 35.39
C GLU A 336 16.02 25.92 36.47
N ALA A 337 15.20 26.87 36.94
CA ALA A 337 14.14 26.61 37.91
C ALA A 337 12.91 25.89 37.31
N ASP A 338 12.62 26.10 36.03
CA ASP A 338 11.48 25.51 35.33
C ASP A 338 11.78 24.11 34.74
N LEU A 339 13.07 23.76 34.58
CA LEU A 339 13.48 22.45 34.08
C LEU A 339 13.22 21.35 35.13
N PRO A 340 12.72 20.17 34.73
CA PRO A 340 12.62 19.03 35.64
C PRO A 340 14.00 18.59 36.16
N ASP A 341 14.07 18.11 37.41
CA ASP A 341 15.32 17.74 38.12
C ASP A 341 16.30 16.82 37.36
N VAL A 342 15.78 16.02 36.42
CA VAL A 342 16.61 15.11 35.60
C VAL A 342 17.47 15.86 34.58
N PHE A 343 17.15 17.12 34.25
CA PHE A 343 17.86 17.90 33.25
C PHE A 343 18.89 18.85 33.88
N SER A 344 20.08 18.93 33.29
CA SER A 344 21.17 19.82 33.73
C SER A 344 21.36 20.95 32.73
N LEU A 345 21.28 22.21 33.17
CA LEU A 345 21.45 23.38 32.30
C LEU A 345 22.89 23.90 32.30
N HIS A 346 23.47 24.01 31.10
CA HIS A 346 24.71 24.70 30.80
C HIS A 346 24.41 25.94 29.95
N ALA A 347 24.35 27.11 30.59
CA ALA A 347 24.10 28.38 29.91
C ALA A 347 25.41 29.10 29.59
N VAL A 348 25.59 29.51 28.32
CA VAL A 348 26.77 30.21 27.82
C VAL A 348 26.36 31.56 27.20
N LEU A 349 26.96 32.64 27.70
CA LEU A 349 26.93 33.96 27.06
C LEU A 349 28.29 34.20 26.41
N PRO A 350 28.40 34.12 25.06
CA PRO A 350 29.65 34.35 24.37
C PRO A 350 30.18 35.78 24.64
N ASP A 351 31.48 35.90 24.84
CA ASP A 351 32.11 37.20 24.93
C ASP A 351 31.95 37.96 23.59
N PRO A 352 31.68 39.28 23.63
CA PRO A 352 31.64 40.08 22.41
C PRO A 352 33.01 40.01 21.73
N VAL A 353 33.02 39.69 20.43
CA VAL A 353 34.24 39.61 19.62
C VAL A 353 34.97 40.96 19.71
N SER A 354 36.05 41.01 20.48
CA SER A 354 36.89 42.21 20.61
C SER A 354 37.80 42.29 19.39
N ILE A 355 37.42 43.09 18.40
CA ILE A 355 38.35 43.58 17.37
C ILE A 355 39.15 44.73 17.98
N SER A 356 39.90 44.46 19.06
CA SER A 356 40.89 45.40 19.58
C SER A 356 42.19 45.20 18.80
N GLY A 357 42.46 46.10 17.87
CA GLY A 357 43.63 46.06 17.00
C GLY A 357 44.94 46.08 17.77
N ALA A 358 45.78 45.07 17.51
CA ALA A 358 47.25 45.13 17.62
C ALA A 358 47.97 43.95 16.93
N ASP A 359 47.28 42.92 16.44
CA ASP A 359 47.91 41.79 15.70
C ASP A 359 47.12 41.46 14.40
N GLN A 360 47.23 42.31 13.37
CA GLN A 360 46.53 42.15 12.09
C GLN A 360 47.21 41.21 11.07
N ALA A 361 47.61 39.98 11.45
CA ALA A 361 48.12 39.04 10.44
C ALA A 361 47.66 37.59 10.56
N ALA A 362 47.06 37.17 11.67
CA ALA A 362 46.47 35.84 11.78
C ALA A 362 45.13 35.94 12.50
N GLY A 363 44.05 35.66 11.78
CA GLY A 363 42.76 35.35 12.43
C GLY A 363 42.89 34.14 13.37
N PRO A 364 41.83 33.78 14.10
CA PRO A 364 41.85 32.58 14.93
C PRO A 364 42.29 31.37 14.09
N PRO A 365 43.00 30.39 14.69
CA PRO A 365 43.37 29.19 13.95
C PRO A 365 42.11 28.54 13.38
N GLU A 366 42.16 28.18 12.10
CA GLU A 366 41.02 27.65 11.36
C GLU A 366 41.43 26.39 10.63
N PHE A 367 40.52 25.41 10.62
CA PHE A 367 40.53 24.28 9.69
C PHE A 367 39.27 24.34 8.83
N ALA A 368 39.41 24.13 7.52
CA ALA A 368 38.29 24.16 6.59
C ALA A 368 38.34 22.93 5.67
N ALA A 369 37.19 22.26 5.56
CA ALA A 369 36.94 21.20 4.60
C ALA A 369 35.82 21.63 3.65
N THR A 370 36.00 21.47 2.34
CA THR A 370 34.98 21.82 1.34
C THR A 370 34.71 20.63 0.44
N LEU A 371 33.45 20.21 0.33
CA LEU A 371 32.95 19.19 -0.56
C LEU A 371 32.25 19.85 -1.76
N SER A 372 32.83 19.67 -2.94
CA SER A 372 32.25 20.14 -4.20
C SER A 372 31.07 19.25 -4.67
N PRO A 373 30.16 19.77 -5.51
CA PRO A 373 29.10 18.96 -6.14
C PRO A 373 29.62 17.78 -6.97
N GLU A 374 30.87 17.81 -7.45
CA GLU A 374 31.51 16.68 -8.15
C GLU A 374 32.06 15.61 -7.19
N GLY A 375 31.88 15.78 -5.88
CA GLY A 375 32.36 14.88 -4.84
C GLY A 375 33.85 15.00 -4.53
N ARG A 376 34.52 16.08 -4.94
CA ARG A 376 35.92 16.37 -4.55
C ARG A 376 35.97 17.12 -3.23
N VAL A 377 36.89 16.73 -2.36
CA VAL A 377 37.12 17.32 -1.05
C VAL A 377 38.44 18.07 -1.02
N GLN A 378 38.41 19.29 -0.50
CA GLN A 378 39.59 20.10 -0.24
C GLN A 378 39.73 20.34 1.26
N LEU A 379 40.88 19.95 1.82
CA LEU A 379 41.23 20.12 3.22
C LEU A 379 42.30 21.23 3.34
N ARG A 380 42.04 22.25 4.15
CA ARG A 380 42.92 23.40 4.36
C ARG A 380 42.94 23.79 5.84
N GLY A 381 43.96 24.54 6.23
CA GLY A 381 44.06 25.11 7.57
C GLY A 381 45.01 24.34 8.48
N ARG A 382 44.82 24.47 9.79
CA ARG A 382 45.78 24.03 10.81
C ARG A 382 45.39 22.69 11.44
N VAL A 383 46.38 21.84 11.69
CA VAL A 383 46.26 20.55 12.44
C VAL A 383 47.40 20.45 13.45
N ALA A 384 47.20 19.74 14.56
CA ALA A 384 48.14 19.82 15.70
C ALA A 384 49.52 19.24 15.35
N ASP A 385 49.52 18.07 14.71
CA ASP A 385 50.73 17.33 14.38
C ASP A 385 50.56 16.47 13.13
N GLU A 386 51.65 15.79 12.77
CA GLU A 386 51.71 14.92 11.60
C GLU A 386 50.78 13.70 11.74
N GLN A 387 50.54 13.22 12.96
CA GLN A 387 49.65 12.10 13.20
C GLN A 387 48.19 12.49 12.94
N GLU A 388 47.76 13.65 13.44
CA GLU A 388 46.44 14.21 13.13
C GLU A 388 46.27 14.41 11.62
N ARG A 389 47.28 14.99 10.95
CA ARG A 389 47.26 15.19 9.49
C ARG A 389 47.01 13.87 8.74
N MET A 390 47.71 12.81 9.11
CA MET A 390 47.53 11.48 8.51
C MET A 390 46.15 10.89 8.78
N VAL A 391 45.61 11.05 10.00
CA VAL A 391 44.28 10.55 10.35
C VAL A 391 43.20 11.28 9.54
N VAL A 392 43.30 12.61 9.46
CA VAL A 392 42.38 13.46 8.69
C VAL A 392 42.39 13.10 7.20
N GLU A 393 43.59 12.91 6.62
CA GLU A 393 43.72 12.49 5.22
C GLU A 393 43.17 11.08 4.98
N SER A 394 43.49 10.12 5.85
CA SER A 394 43.04 8.73 5.72
C SER A 394 41.52 8.61 5.83
N MET A 395 40.93 9.27 6.83
CA MET A 395 39.48 9.33 7.03
C MET A 395 38.77 9.95 5.82
N SER A 396 39.29 11.08 5.34
CA SER A 396 38.72 11.75 4.16
C SER A 396 38.78 10.87 2.91
N ARG A 397 39.89 10.16 2.70
CA ARG A 397 40.02 9.23 1.56
C ARG A 397 39.10 8.02 1.68
N ALA A 398 38.86 7.53 2.90
CA ALA A 398 37.95 6.42 3.16
C ALA A 398 36.49 6.80 2.86
N ARG A 399 36.06 8.00 3.27
CA ARG A 399 34.68 8.48 3.07
C ARG A 399 34.42 8.98 1.65
N PHE A 400 35.30 9.84 1.13
CA PHE A 400 35.06 10.56 -0.14
C PHE A 400 35.79 9.98 -1.35
N GLY A 401 36.70 9.02 -1.14
CA GLY A 401 37.47 8.35 -2.18
C GLY A 401 38.88 8.89 -2.38
N VAL A 402 39.84 7.99 -2.65
CA VAL A 402 41.29 8.26 -2.64
C VAL A 402 41.71 9.39 -3.60
N ASN A 403 41.18 9.41 -4.83
CA ASN A 403 41.57 10.38 -5.86
C ASN A 403 40.77 11.68 -5.81
N LYS A 404 39.89 11.84 -4.82
CA LYS A 404 39.00 13.00 -4.71
C LYS A 404 39.42 13.97 -3.60
N VAL A 405 40.43 13.63 -2.80
CA VAL A 405 40.88 14.41 -1.65
C VAL A 405 42.15 15.19 -1.98
N TYR A 406 42.08 16.51 -1.87
CA TYR A 406 43.23 17.41 -1.93
C TYR A 406 43.53 17.96 -0.54
N SER A 407 44.73 17.69 -0.03
CA SER A 407 45.20 18.14 1.29
C SER A 407 46.20 19.29 1.16
N ALA A 408 45.92 20.39 1.85
CA ALA A 408 46.79 21.56 1.98
C ALA A 408 46.77 22.07 3.44
N MET A 409 46.90 21.15 4.39
CA MET A 409 46.96 21.43 5.83
C MET A 409 48.36 21.85 6.27
N ARG A 410 48.44 22.64 7.34
CA ARG A 410 49.69 23.08 7.98
C ARG A 410 49.71 22.63 9.43
N LEU A 411 50.90 22.25 9.91
CA LEU A 411 51.08 21.86 11.30
C LEU A 411 51.13 23.11 12.20
N ASP A 412 50.43 23.05 13.32
CA ASP A 412 50.44 24.07 14.38
C ASP A 412 50.31 23.41 15.76
N PRO A 413 51.40 23.28 16.53
CA PRO A 413 51.36 22.63 17.83
C PRO A 413 50.67 23.46 18.93
N GLU A 414 50.34 24.74 18.68
CA GLU A 414 49.73 25.65 19.66
C GLU A 414 48.19 25.62 19.63
N LEU A 415 47.60 24.64 18.92
CA LEU A 415 46.15 24.53 18.79
C LEU A 415 45.45 24.20 20.12
N PRO A 416 44.20 24.69 20.32
CA PRO A 416 43.44 24.42 21.53
C PRO A 416 43.22 22.93 21.80
N ARG A 417 42.97 22.58 23.07
CA ARG A 417 42.56 21.22 23.43
C ARG A 417 41.26 20.84 22.71
N GLY A 418 41.16 19.58 22.30
CA GLY A 418 39.98 19.08 21.56
C GLY A 418 39.94 19.45 20.08
N TRP A 419 40.94 20.18 19.55
CA TRP A 419 40.99 20.54 18.12
C TRP A 419 40.82 19.35 17.18
N SER A 420 41.60 18.29 17.38
CA SER A 420 41.56 17.09 16.54
C SER A 420 40.18 16.43 16.56
N LEU A 421 39.49 16.42 17.71
CA LEU A 421 38.15 15.87 17.84
C LEU A 421 37.13 16.71 17.04
N ARG A 422 37.24 18.05 17.08
CA ARG A 422 36.42 18.95 16.26
C ARG A 422 36.62 18.75 14.77
N VAL A 423 37.87 18.62 14.35
CA VAL A 423 38.20 18.36 12.94
C VAL A 423 37.58 17.04 12.47
N LEU A 424 37.73 15.97 13.24
CA LEU A 424 37.17 14.67 12.88
C LEU A 424 35.63 14.64 12.89
N ALA A 425 35.01 15.25 13.91
CA ALA A 425 33.55 15.39 13.98
C ALA A 425 33.01 16.21 12.81
N GLY A 426 33.71 17.29 12.44
CA GLY A 426 33.39 18.10 11.28
C GLY A 426 33.46 17.32 9.96
N LEU A 427 34.49 16.49 9.77
CA LEU A 427 34.61 15.64 8.57
C LEU A 427 33.52 14.57 8.50
N GLU A 428 33.13 14.01 9.63
CA GLU A 428 32.00 13.08 9.70
C GLU A 428 30.67 13.76 9.39
N ALA A 429 30.46 14.99 9.87
CA ALA A 429 29.30 15.80 9.51
C ALA A 429 29.27 16.15 8.01
N LEU A 430 30.42 16.43 7.39
CA LEU A 430 30.52 16.72 5.96
C LEU A 430 30.08 15.54 5.08
N ASP A 431 30.22 14.31 5.57
CA ASP A 431 29.82 13.07 4.87
C ASP A 431 28.30 12.95 4.69
N GLN A 432 27.52 13.66 5.51
CA GLN A 432 26.06 13.70 5.42
C GLN A 432 25.55 14.67 4.33
N LEU A 433 26.47 15.37 3.66
CA LEU A 433 26.16 16.39 2.66
C LEU A 433 26.52 15.90 1.26
N ALA A 434 25.70 16.27 0.28
CA ALA A 434 26.03 16.07 -1.13
C ALA A 434 27.08 17.10 -1.60
N ASN A 435 27.02 18.32 -1.06
CA ASN A 435 28.02 19.38 -1.23
C ASN A 435 27.91 20.38 -0.08
N GLY A 436 29.03 21.01 0.27
CA GLY A 436 29.06 21.92 1.41
C GLY A 436 30.46 22.20 1.93
N SER A 437 30.53 22.76 3.13
CA SER A 437 31.76 23.08 3.82
C SER A 437 31.61 22.93 5.31
N VAL A 438 32.72 22.56 5.95
CA VAL A 438 32.89 22.62 7.39
C VAL A 438 34.04 23.55 7.72
N VAL A 439 33.81 24.44 8.68
CA VAL A 439 34.81 25.36 9.23
C VAL A 439 34.92 25.10 10.72
N VAL A 440 36.12 24.80 11.19
CA VAL A 440 36.44 24.55 12.59
C VAL A 440 37.28 25.71 13.11
N GLN A 441 36.81 26.34 14.18
CA GLN A 441 37.46 27.40 14.92
C GLN A 441 37.57 27.00 16.39
N PRO A 442 38.33 27.73 17.23
CA PRO A 442 38.57 27.34 18.62
C PRO A 442 37.31 27.14 19.45
N LEU A 443 36.24 27.88 19.14
CA LEU A 443 35.00 27.90 19.92
C LEU A 443 33.79 27.40 19.14
N VAL A 444 33.89 27.16 17.83
CA VAL A 444 32.73 26.82 17.00
C VAL A 444 33.08 25.88 15.85
N VAL A 445 32.20 24.92 15.59
CA VAL A 445 32.20 24.11 14.36
C VAL A 445 31.01 24.51 13.50
N ASP A 446 31.24 25.06 12.32
CA ASP A 446 30.21 25.53 11.40
C ASP A 446 30.10 24.60 10.18
N VAL A 447 28.95 23.95 10.04
CA VAL A 447 28.62 23.04 8.94
C VAL A 447 27.56 23.70 8.06
N ARG A 448 27.86 23.86 6.76
CA ARG A 448 26.92 24.40 5.77
C ARG A 448 26.87 23.54 4.54
N GLY A 449 25.70 23.36 3.93
CA GLY A 449 25.62 22.68 2.64
C GLY A 449 24.22 22.26 2.21
N ALA A 450 24.19 21.41 1.19
CA ALA A 450 23.00 20.83 0.62
C ALA A 450 23.05 19.30 0.66
N THR A 451 21.89 18.68 0.83
CA THR A 451 21.75 17.22 0.95
C THR A 451 20.44 16.75 0.34
N GLY A 452 20.45 15.49 -0.12
CA GLY A 452 19.26 14.77 -0.56
C GLY A 452 18.57 13.99 0.57
N ASP A 453 19.13 13.99 1.78
CA ASP A 453 18.55 13.31 2.93
C ASP A 453 17.83 14.31 3.83
N ARG A 454 16.54 14.07 4.10
CA ARG A 454 15.71 14.92 4.96
C ARG A 454 16.15 14.88 6.43
N ASN A 455 16.86 13.84 6.84
CA ASN A 455 17.32 13.63 8.22
C ASN A 455 18.76 14.11 8.45
N ALA A 456 19.51 14.49 7.41
CA ALA A 456 20.93 14.82 7.52
C ALA A 456 21.23 15.95 8.52
N SER A 457 20.38 16.99 8.63
CA SER A 457 20.58 18.04 9.64
C SER A 457 20.51 17.50 11.07
N ALA A 458 19.57 16.58 11.33
CA ALA A 458 19.43 15.94 12.62
C ALA A 458 20.62 15.00 12.91
N GLU A 459 21.06 14.24 11.90
CA GLU A 459 22.20 13.33 12.02
C GLU A 459 23.52 14.07 12.25
N ILE A 460 23.75 15.17 11.53
CA ILE A 460 24.90 16.06 11.75
C ILE A 460 24.88 16.59 13.18
N SER A 461 23.73 17.09 13.66
CA SER A 461 23.62 17.61 15.02
C SER A 461 23.89 16.52 16.06
N ARG A 462 23.41 15.29 15.82
CA ARG A 462 23.66 14.13 16.68
C ARG A 462 25.15 13.79 16.75
N VAL A 463 25.81 13.68 15.59
CA VAL A 463 27.26 13.43 15.49
C VAL A 463 28.04 14.50 16.24
N LEU A 464 27.72 15.78 16.02
CA LEU A 464 28.42 16.89 16.65
C LEU A 464 28.18 16.91 18.17
N SER A 465 26.95 16.72 18.65
CA SER A 465 26.67 16.62 20.10
C SER A 465 27.42 15.45 20.74
N GLU A 466 27.39 14.26 20.12
CA GLU A 466 28.04 13.07 20.65
C GLU A 466 29.57 13.21 20.71
N LYS A 467 30.18 13.78 19.65
CA LYS A 467 31.64 13.87 19.55
C LYS A 467 32.23 15.09 20.23
N LEU A 468 31.56 16.24 20.20
CA LEU A 468 32.10 17.48 20.78
C LEU A 468 31.77 17.61 22.27
N GLY A 469 30.70 16.97 22.73
CA GLY A 469 30.22 17.06 24.10
C GLY A 469 29.35 18.30 24.35
N GLU A 470 28.86 18.40 25.58
CA GLU A 470 27.73 19.23 25.98
C GLU A 470 28.00 20.75 25.93
N ALA A 471 29.25 21.19 26.09
CA ALA A 471 29.59 22.62 26.23
C ALA A 471 30.07 23.30 24.94
N GLU A 472 30.07 22.60 23.81
CA GLU A 472 30.70 23.09 22.58
C GLU A 472 29.70 23.65 21.58
N ASP A 473 29.94 24.90 21.15
CA ASP A 473 29.09 25.57 20.15
C ASP A 473 29.36 25.00 18.75
N TYR A 474 28.30 24.78 18.01
CA TYR A 474 28.34 24.37 16.62
C TYR A 474 27.14 24.93 15.86
N ARG A 475 27.27 25.13 14.56
CA ARG A 475 26.19 25.65 13.70
C ARG A 475 25.93 24.69 12.56
N VAL A 476 24.66 24.40 12.31
CA VAL A 476 24.23 23.52 11.23
C VAL A 476 23.30 24.32 10.31
N ASN A 477 23.76 24.58 9.09
CA ASN A 477 23.00 25.30 8.06
C ASN A 477 22.89 24.41 6.82
N VAL A 478 21.99 23.44 6.90
CA VAL A 478 21.84 22.40 5.88
C VAL A 478 20.48 22.51 5.22
N ARG A 479 20.46 22.51 3.89
CA ARG A 479 19.23 22.57 3.10
C ARG A 479 18.97 21.24 2.39
N TYR A 480 17.74 20.77 2.48
CA TYR A 480 17.26 19.66 1.65
C TYR A 480 17.02 20.15 0.22
N GLU A 481 17.60 19.47 -0.76
CA GLU A 481 17.33 19.67 -2.18
C GLU A 481 16.78 18.36 -2.78
N GLU A 482 15.52 18.37 -3.21
CA GLU A 482 14.83 17.19 -3.75
C GLU A 482 15.56 16.54 -4.94
N LYS A 483 16.19 17.34 -5.81
CA LYS A 483 17.00 16.81 -6.94
C LYS A 483 18.24 16.01 -6.51
N LEU A 484 18.67 16.13 -5.25
CA LEU A 484 19.79 15.39 -4.68
C LEU A 484 19.32 14.13 -3.96
N ASP A 485 18.00 13.96 -3.75
CA ASP A 485 17.40 12.80 -3.11
C ASP A 485 17.41 11.62 -4.09
N PRO A 486 18.21 10.57 -3.83
CA PRO A 486 18.34 9.45 -4.75
C PRO A 486 17.02 8.69 -4.97
N ALA A 487 16.09 8.74 -4.00
CA ALA A 487 14.80 8.09 -4.10
C ALA A 487 13.77 8.94 -4.86
N ALA A 488 13.87 10.27 -4.77
CA ALA A 488 13.00 11.19 -5.53
C ALA A 488 13.40 11.31 -7.02
N ALA A 489 14.66 10.99 -7.35
CA ALA A 489 15.17 11.03 -8.72
C ALA A 489 14.76 9.83 -9.58
N LEU A 490 14.15 8.79 -9.00
CA LEU A 490 13.65 7.64 -9.75
C LEU A 490 12.35 8.01 -10.48
N PRO A 491 12.23 7.74 -11.80
CA PRO A 491 11.00 8.02 -12.53
C PRO A 491 9.86 7.15 -11.99
N THR A 492 8.64 7.69 -12.05
CA THR A 492 7.44 6.92 -11.71
C THR A 492 7.24 5.74 -12.68
N PRO A 493 6.53 4.68 -12.29
CA PRO A 493 6.17 3.59 -13.20
C PRO A 493 5.55 4.08 -14.52
N GLU A 494 4.66 5.07 -14.44
CA GLU A 494 4.00 5.68 -15.61
C GLU A 494 4.98 6.42 -16.51
N GLU A 495 5.93 7.18 -15.95
CA GLU A 495 6.97 7.86 -16.72
C GLU A 495 7.92 6.87 -17.39
N CYS A 496 8.29 5.79 -16.68
CA CYS A 496 9.09 4.70 -17.23
C CYS A 496 8.39 4.05 -18.43
N ALA A 497 7.11 3.67 -18.29
CA ALA A 497 6.36 3.04 -19.37
C ALA A 497 6.15 4.00 -20.55
N SER A 498 5.86 5.28 -20.27
CA SER A 498 5.75 6.31 -21.29
C SER A 498 7.05 6.50 -22.06
N GLY A 499 8.19 6.55 -21.37
CA GLY A 499 9.51 6.66 -21.99
C GLY A 499 9.83 5.49 -22.92
N VAL A 500 9.55 4.25 -22.48
CA VAL A 500 9.74 3.05 -23.30
C VAL A 500 8.83 3.07 -24.54
N ASN A 501 7.55 3.42 -24.37
CA ASN A 501 6.60 3.50 -25.48
C ASN A 501 6.92 4.64 -26.46
N ALA A 502 7.48 5.76 -25.98
CA ALA A 502 7.98 6.83 -26.83
C ALA A 502 9.17 6.35 -27.69
N ALA A 503 10.10 5.60 -27.12
CA ALA A 503 11.22 5.00 -27.86
C ALA A 503 10.72 4.03 -28.97
N LEU A 504 9.67 3.26 -28.69
CA LEU A 504 9.04 2.37 -29.68
C LEU A 504 8.27 3.11 -30.78
N THR A 505 7.73 4.29 -30.46
CA THR A 505 7.03 5.14 -31.43
C THR A 505 8.01 5.81 -32.38
N GLU A 506 9.18 6.21 -31.88
CA GLU A 506 10.26 6.81 -32.66
C GLU A 506 10.89 5.80 -33.63
N ALA A 507 11.13 4.57 -33.18
CA ALA A 507 11.64 3.48 -34.01
C ALA A 507 11.14 2.13 -33.50
N LYS A 508 10.37 1.40 -34.32
CA LYS A 508 9.82 0.08 -33.97
C LYS A 508 10.92 -0.99 -33.88
N ILE A 509 10.64 -2.03 -33.10
CA ILE A 509 11.44 -3.27 -33.13
C ILE A 509 10.92 -4.16 -34.26
N THR A 510 11.75 -4.37 -35.28
CA THR A 510 11.50 -5.25 -36.43
C THR A 510 12.17 -6.61 -36.26
N PHE A 511 11.60 -7.62 -36.94
CA PHE A 511 12.06 -9.00 -36.90
C PHE A 511 12.18 -9.56 -38.30
N ALA A 512 13.12 -10.48 -38.52
CA ALA A 512 13.24 -11.16 -39.80
C ALA A 512 11.92 -11.91 -40.16
N PRO A 513 11.58 -12.05 -41.47
CA PRO A 513 10.34 -12.68 -41.90
C PRO A 513 10.13 -14.08 -41.31
N GLY A 514 8.96 -14.32 -40.70
CA GLY A 514 8.63 -15.59 -40.04
C GLY A 514 9.50 -15.96 -38.83
N SER A 515 10.34 -15.04 -38.35
CA SER A 515 11.30 -15.26 -37.28
C SER A 515 11.03 -14.36 -36.06
N ALA A 516 11.63 -14.75 -34.93
CA ALA A 516 11.75 -13.95 -33.71
C ALA A 516 13.14 -13.30 -33.57
N GLU A 517 13.98 -13.41 -34.60
CA GLU A 517 15.28 -12.75 -34.65
C GLU A 517 15.11 -11.25 -34.88
N ILE A 518 15.56 -10.45 -33.91
CA ILE A 518 15.54 -8.98 -33.96
C ILE A 518 16.55 -8.51 -35.03
N GLU A 519 16.09 -7.68 -35.96
CA GLU A 519 16.96 -7.17 -37.01
C GLU A 519 18.03 -6.21 -36.46
N LEU A 520 19.19 -6.18 -37.11
CA LEU A 520 20.32 -5.31 -36.74
C LEU A 520 19.91 -3.83 -36.62
N GLY A 521 19.01 -3.35 -37.47
CA GLY A 521 18.50 -1.97 -37.45
C GLY A 521 17.71 -1.62 -36.18
N SER A 522 17.14 -2.61 -35.50
CA SER A 522 16.36 -2.44 -34.27
C SER A 522 17.23 -2.44 -32.99
N GLY A 523 18.52 -2.73 -33.12
CA GLY A 523 19.45 -2.77 -31.97
C GLY A 523 19.50 -1.46 -31.19
N HIS A 524 19.49 -0.31 -31.88
CA HIS A 524 19.51 1.02 -31.26
C HIS A 524 18.24 1.32 -30.46
N THR A 525 17.07 0.87 -30.94
CA THR A 525 15.81 0.99 -30.16
C THR A 525 15.90 0.18 -28.88
N VAL A 526 16.39 -1.07 -28.96
CA VAL A 526 16.55 -1.93 -27.78
C VAL A 526 17.59 -1.35 -26.80
N ASP A 527 18.66 -0.72 -27.30
CA ASP A 527 19.64 0.00 -26.47
C ASP A 527 18.97 1.17 -25.72
N LYS A 528 18.19 1.99 -26.41
CA LYS A 528 17.46 3.12 -25.81
C LYS A 528 16.44 2.68 -24.76
N ILE A 529 15.69 1.61 -25.05
CA ILE A 529 14.76 1.00 -24.08
C ILE A 529 15.54 0.47 -22.86
N ALA A 530 16.70 -0.16 -23.07
CA ALA A 530 17.52 -0.65 -21.98
C ALA A 530 18.10 0.46 -21.10
N GLU A 531 18.45 1.61 -21.65
CA GLU A 531 18.87 2.79 -20.89
C GLU A 531 17.74 3.30 -20.00
N ILE A 532 16.52 3.42 -20.54
CA ILE A 532 15.34 3.85 -19.78
C ILE A 532 15.04 2.86 -18.65
N LEU A 533 14.99 1.56 -18.95
CA LEU A 533 14.66 0.52 -17.97
C LEU A 533 15.71 0.37 -16.86
N LYS A 534 16.99 0.70 -17.11
CA LYS A 534 18.03 0.74 -16.06
C LYS A 534 17.79 1.82 -15.01
N SER A 535 17.13 2.90 -15.38
CA SER A 535 16.69 3.95 -14.44
C SER A 535 15.36 3.62 -13.76
N CYS A 536 14.75 2.48 -14.08
CA CYS A 536 13.44 2.03 -13.60
C CYS A 536 13.52 0.63 -12.95
N PRO A 537 14.39 0.41 -11.95
CA PRO A 537 14.72 -0.94 -11.46
C PRO A 537 13.53 -1.72 -10.89
N ASP A 538 12.55 -1.03 -10.31
CA ASP A 538 11.42 -1.63 -9.60
C ASP A 538 10.10 -1.63 -10.39
N VAL A 539 10.12 -1.26 -11.67
CA VAL A 539 8.89 -1.12 -12.47
C VAL A 539 8.52 -2.45 -13.13
N ALA A 540 7.31 -2.93 -12.83
CA ALA A 540 6.76 -4.13 -13.45
C ALA A 540 6.10 -3.83 -14.80
N MET A 541 6.61 -4.44 -15.88
CA MET A 541 6.05 -4.27 -17.23
C MET A 541 5.86 -5.59 -17.98
N GLU A 542 4.81 -5.67 -18.77
CA GLU A 542 4.59 -6.71 -19.75
C GLU A 542 5.06 -6.23 -21.13
N ILE A 543 5.81 -7.09 -21.81
CA ILE A 543 6.22 -6.98 -23.20
C ILE A 543 5.20 -7.76 -24.03
N GLY A 544 4.27 -7.04 -24.65
CA GLY A 544 3.22 -7.59 -25.49
C GLY A 544 3.67 -7.71 -26.95
N GLY A 545 3.69 -8.91 -27.51
CA GLY A 545 3.96 -9.16 -28.92
C GLY A 545 2.68 -9.32 -29.74
N TYR A 546 2.64 -8.71 -30.93
CA TYR A 546 1.50 -8.77 -31.86
C TYR A 546 1.95 -9.11 -33.29
N THR A 547 1.11 -9.84 -34.01
CA THR A 547 1.27 -10.17 -35.43
C THR A 547 0.13 -9.59 -36.26
N ASP A 548 0.27 -9.65 -37.58
CA ASP A 548 -0.86 -9.42 -38.49
C ASP A 548 -1.74 -10.68 -38.59
N SER A 549 -2.85 -10.57 -39.33
CA SER A 549 -3.79 -11.68 -39.57
C SER A 549 -3.34 -12.73 -40.60
N GLN A 550 -2.09 -12.67 -41.10
CA GLN A 550 -1.62 -13.61 -42.10
C GLN A 550 -1.07 -14.88 -41.43
N GLY A 551 -1.74 -16.01 -41.64
CA GLY A 551 -1.30 -17.30 -41.12
C GLY A 551 -2.40 -18.00 -40.34
N ARG A 552 -2.01 -19.04 -39.59
CA ARG A 552 -2.90 -19.68 -38.64
C ARG A 552 -2.76 -18.98 -37.29
N GLU A 553 -3.87 -18.77 -36.61
CA GLU A 553 -3.95 -18.17 -35.27
C GLU A 553 -2.93 -18.79 -34.30
N GLU A 554 -2.85 -20.12 -34.23
CA GLU A 554 -1.89 -20.86 -33.39
C GLU A 554 -0.42 -20.53 -33.71
N MET A 555 -0.11 -20.34 -35.00
CA MET A 555 1.24 -20.00 -35.45
C MET A 555 1.56 -18.52 -35.14
N ASN A 556 0.57 -17.64 -35.28
CA ASN A 556 0.65 -16.23 -34.95
C ASN A 556 0.85 -16.02 -33.44
N GLN A 557 0.10 -16.77 -32.63
CA GLN A 557 0.25 -16.80 -31.18
C GLN A 557 1.66 -17.23 -30.77
N ALA A 558 2.15 -18.37 -31.28
CA ALA A 558 3.50 -18.85 -30.98
C ALA A 558 4.62 -17.93 -31.50
N LEU A 559 4.40 -17.25 -32.63
CA LEU A 559 5.38 -16.29 -33.18
C LEU A 559 5.44 -15.01 -32.33
N SER A 560 4.29 -14.48 -31.94
CA SER A 560 4.21 -13.28 -31.09
C SER A 560 4.84 -13.48 -29.71
N GLN A 561 4.63 -14.64 -29.09
CA GLN A 561 5.25 -15.02 -27.81
C GLN A 561 6.78 -15.07 -27.93
N ARG A 562 7.30 -15.78 -28.94
CA ARG A 562 8.75 -15.87 -29.17
C ARG A 562 9.39 -14.51 -29.44
N ARG A 563 8.68 -13.58 -30.10
CA ARG A 563 9.14 -12.21 -30.33
C ARG A 563 9.22 -11.40 -29.03
N ALA A 564 8.21 -11.49 -28.17
CA ALA A 564 8.25 -10.85 -26.86
C ALA A 564 9.40 -11.39 -25.99
N GLU A 565 9.61 -12.71 -25.99
CA GLU A 565 10.73 -13.37 -25.30
C GLU A 565 12.10 -12.99 -25.87
N ALA A 566 12.21 -12.81 -27.19
CA ALA A 566 13.44 -12.34 -27.83
C ALA A 566 13.79 -10.91 -27.39
N VAL A 567 12.80 -10.02 -27.26
CA VAL A 567 13.00 -8.67 -26.73
C VAL A 567 13.44 -8.73 -25.26
N LEU A 568 12.77 -9.53 -24.43
CA LEU A 568 13.15 -9.75 -23.03
C LEU A 568 14.61 -10.22 -22.90
N SER A 569 14.99 -11.21 -23.72
CA SER A 569 16.36 -11.75 -23.76
C SER A 569 17.38 -10.70 -24.22
N ALA A 570 17.02 -9.87 -25.19
CA ALA A 570 17.87 -8.79 -25.67
C ALA A 570 18.08 -7.68 -24.63
N LEU A 571 17.08 -7.41 -23.78
CA LEU A 571 17.21 -6.50 -22.64
C LEU A 571 18.06 -7.10 -21.51
N LEU A 572 17.89 -8.40 -21.22
CA LEU A 572 18.74 -9.11 -20.27
C LEU A 572 20.22 -9.06 -20.67
N ALA A 573 20.52 -9.30 -21.95
CA ALA A 573 21.88 -9.20 -22.48
C ALA A 573 22.51 -7.80 -22.28
N ARG A 574 21.67 -6.76 -22.16
CA ARG A 574 22.08 -5.37 -21.88
C ARG A 574 22.15 -5.05 -20.39
N ARG A 575 22.03 -6.04 -19.52
CA ARG A 575 22.02 -5.92 -18.05
C ARG A 575 20.84 -5.13 -17.50
N VAL A 576 19.69 -5.18 -18.17
CA VAL A 576 18.43 -4.73 -17.57
C VAL A 576 17.99 -5.78 -16.56
N LEU A 577 17.52 -5.36 -15.38
CA LEU A 577 16.92 -6.26 -14.40
C LEU A 577 15.57 -6.73 -14.96
N THR A 578 15.50 -7.97 -15.45
CA THR A 578 14.30 -8.52 -16.10
C THR A 578 13.34 -9.21 -15.14
N THR A 579 13.66 -9.27 -13.84
CA THR A 579 12.82 -9.94 -12.83
C THR A 579 11.40 -9.36 -12.77
N ASN A 580 11.25 -8.07 -13.13
CA ASN A 580 9.98 -7.36 -13.16
C ASN A 580 9.36 -7.27 -14.57
N LEU A 581 9.93 -7.96 -15.57
CA LEU A 581 9.45 -7.94 -16.95
C LEU A 581 8.84 -9.28 -17.33
N ALA A 582 7.61 -9.28 -17.84
CA ALA A 582 6.93 -10.46 -18.36
C ALA A 582 6.81 -10.38 -19.89
N ALA A 583 6.93 -11.49 -20.61
CA ALA A 583 6.73 -11.55 -22.05
C ALA A 583 5.44 -12.29 -22.39
N HIS A 584 4.54 -11.65 -23.15
CA HIS A 584 3.26 -12.22 -23.56
C HIS A 584 3.01 -12.02 -25.06
N GLY A 585 2.67 -13.09 -25.76
CA GLY A 585 2.22 -13.06 -27.15
C GLY A 585 0.70 -12.96 -27.25
N TYR A 586 0.20 -12.03 -28.05
CA TYR A 586 -1.23 -11.84 -28.31
C TYR A 586 -1.65 -12.29 -29.71
N GLY A 587 -0.72 -12.80 -30.52
CA GLY A 587 -0.99 -13.20 -31.89
C GLY A 587 -1.58 -12.05 -32.71
N GLU A 588 -2.66 -12.32 -33.44
CA GLU A 588 -3.38 -11.34 -34.26
C GLU A 588 -4.51 -10.60 -33.52
N GLU A 589 -4.64 -10.81 -32.21
CA GLU A 589 -5.65 -10.14 -31.39
C GLU A 589 -5.35 -8.64 -31.26
N ASN A 590 -6.41 -7.84 -31.07
CA ASN A 590 -6.31 -6.38 -30.88
C ASN A 590 -5.55 -5.64 -32.01
N PRO A 591 -6.01 -5.75 -33.28
CA PRO A 591 -5.42 -5.01 -34.39
C PRO A 591 -5.61 -3.49 -34.19
N ILE A 592 -4.56 -2.73 -34.49
CA ILE A 592 -4.57 -1.26 -34.41
C ILE A 592 -4.76 -0.60 -35.78
N ALA A 593 -4.67 -1.37 -36.85
CA ALA A 593 -4.89 -0.94 -38.23
C ALA A 593 -5.50 -2.05 -39.09
N ASP A 594 -6.00 -1.68 -40.27
CA ASP A 594 -6.66 -2.60 -41.20
C ASP A 594 -5.68 -3.63 -41.80
N ASN A 595 -5.89 -4.90 -41.49
CA ASN A 595 -5.13 -6.03 -42.01
C ASN A 595 -5.27 -6.24 -43.53
N GLY A 596 -6.24 -5.60 -44.18
CA GLY A 596 -6.41 -5.62 -45.64
C GLY A 596 -5.27 -4.92 -46.40
N THR A 597 -4.62 -3.93 -45.78
CA THR A 597 -3.53 -3.14 -46.37
C THR A 597 -2.15 -3.62 -45.91
N GLU A 598 -1.09 -3.44 -46.70
CA GLU A 598 0.27 -3.80 -46.26
C GLU A 598 0.73 -2.90 -45.12
N GLU A 599 0.38 -1.61 -45.21
CA GLU A 599 0.66 -0.61 -44.20
C GLU A 599 0.00 -0.95 -42.85
N GLY A 600 -1.25 -1.42 -42.88
CA GLY A 600 -1.95 -1.84 -41.67
C GLY A 600 -1.43 -3.16 -41.08
N ARG A 601 -1.00 -4.11 -41.91
CA ARG A 601 -0.30 -5.32 -41.44
C ARG A 601 1.01 -4.97 -40.74
N GLU A 602 1.81 -4.08 -41.32
CA GLU A 602 3.05 -3.60 -40.70
C GLU A 602 2.83 -2.78 -39.43
N ALA A 603 1.68 -2.11 -39.31
CA ALA A 603 1.29 -1.48 -38.04
C ALA A 603 0.93 -2.50 -36.97
N ASN A 604 0.25 -3.59 -37.33
CA ASN A 604 -0.16 -4.64 -36.39
C ASN A 604 1.01 -5.49 -35.89
N ARG A 605 2.05 -5.69 -36.72
CA ARG A 605 3.33 -6.32 -36.32
C ARG A 605 4.11 -5.41 -35.37
N ARG A 606 3.87 -5.50 -34.05
CA ARG A 606 4.46 -4.58 -33.06
C ARG A 606 4.77 -5.23 -31.72
N ILE A 607 5.60 -4.52 -30.95
CA ILE A 607 5.88 -4.77 -29.54
C ILE A 607 5.33 -3.59 -28.73
N GLU A 608 4.65 -3.87 -27.63
CA GLU A 608 4.18 -2.87 -26.68
C GLU A 608 4.71 -3.16 -25.28
N PHE A 609 4.92 -2.10 -24.49
CA PHE A 609 5.20 -2.24 -23.06
C PHE A 609 4.03 -1.69 -22.26
N ARG A 610 3.52 -2.48 -21.31
CA ARG A 610 2.40 -2.10 -20.45
C ARG A 610 2.77 -2.32 -19.01
N LEU A 611 2.36 -1.42 -18.13
CA LEU A 611 2.53 -1.62 -16.70
C LEU A 611 1.66 -2.79 -16.22
N ILE A 612 2.25 -3.69 -15.43
CA ILE A 612 1.52 -4.78 -14.79
C ILE A 612 0.89 -4.20 -13.52
N GLY A 613 -0.43 -3.93 -13.55
CA GLY A 613 -1.19 -3.50 -12.36
C GLY A 613 -1.97 -2.19 -12.51
N THR A 614 -1.69 -1.32 -13.50
CA THR A 614 -2.45 -0.07 -13.67
C THR A 614 -3.59 -0.24 -14.68
N SER A 615 -4.79 -0.53 -14.19
CA SER A 615 -5.99 -0.22 -14.99
C SER A 615 -6.13 1.30 -15.04
N ALA A 616 -5.97 1.87 -16.23
CA ALA A 616 -6.16 3.28 -16.52
C ALA A 616 -7.44 3.82 -15.86
N ARG A 617 -7.26 4.67 -14.84
CA ARG A 617 -8.35 5.48 -14.30
C ARG A 617 -8.74 6.48 -15.40
N GLY A 618 -9.86 6.22 -16.08
CA GLY A 618 -10.51 7.21 -16.92
C GLY A 618 -10.74 8.51 -16.13
N PRO A 619 -10.79 9.68 -16.79
CA PRO A 619 -10.85 10.96 -16.12
C PRO A 619 -12.05 11.00 -15.16
N ASP A 620 -11.77 11.40 -13.92
CA ASP A 620 -12.74 11.53 -12.84
C ASP A 620 -13.85 12.51 -13.28
N PRO A 621 -15.12 12.06 -13.43
CA PRO A 621 -16.22 12.95 -13.81
C PRO A 621 -16.58 13.97 -12.71
N ASN A 622 -15.90 13.94 -11.55
CA ASN A 622 -16.14 14.83 -10.42
C ASN A 622 -14.99 15.81 -10.11
N ALA A 623 -14.03 15.99 -11.03
CA ALA A 623 -13.11 17.11 -10.96
C ALA A 623 -13.85 18.42 -11.29
N GLU A 624 -14.51 19.00 -10.28
CA GLU A 624 -15.13 20.32 -10.35
C GLU A 624 -14.14 21.36 -10.89
N ALA A 625 -14.53 21.99 -12.00
CA ALA A 625 -13.78 23.04 -12.66
C ALA A 625 -13.59 24.23 -11.71
N LYS A 626 -12.34 24.52 -11.33
CA LYS A 626 -11.98 25.85 -10.80
C LYS A 626 -12.29 26.90 -11.88
N PRO A 627 -13.01 27.99 -11.57
CA PRO A 627 -13.24 29.04 -12.54
C PRO A 627 -11.92 29.75 -12.86
N ALA A 628 -11.59 29.80 -14.15
CA ALA A 628 -10.51 30.61 -14.66
C ALA A 628 -10.82 32.08 -14.36
N SER A 629 -9.93 32.73 -13.61
CA SER A 629 -9.95 34.18 -13.47
C SER A 629 -9.66 34.81 -14.84
N GLY A 630 -10.65 35.54 -15.35
CA GLY A 630 -10.50 36.34 -16.57
C GLY A 630 -9.63 37.55 -16.30
N ALA A 631 -8.57 37.69 -17.09
CA ALA A 631 -7.82 38.93 -17.24
C ALA A 631 -7.79 39.30 -18.72
N SER A 632 -7.95 40.60 -18.98
CA SER A 632 -8.06 41.33 -20.27
C SER A 632 -9.46 41.26 -20.92
N ALA A 633 -10.08 42.37 -21.33
CA ALA A 633 -9.59 43.71 -21.63
C ALA A 633 -10.73 44.73 -21.51
N GLU A 634 -10.41 45.97 -21.12
CA GLU A 634 -11.17 47.13 -21.61
C GLU A 634 -10.25 48.37 -21.61
N ASP A 635 -9.91 48.77 -22.83
CA ASP A 635 -9.35 50.06 -23.20
C ASP A 635 -10.48 50.82 -23.92
N SER A 636 -10.54 52.13 -23.72
CA SER A 636 -11.31 53.14 -24.46
C SER A 636 -12.86 53.16 -24.41
N ALA A 637 -13.42 54.04 -23.57
CA ALA A 637 -14.25 55.21 -23.97
C ALA A 637 -14.76 56.00 -22.76
#